data_AF-A0A556MJI7-F1
#
_entry.id   AF-A0A556MJI7-F1
#
_cell.length_a   1.000
_cell.length_b   1.000
_cell.length_c   1.000
_cell.angle_alpha   90.00
_cell.angle_beta   90.00
_cell.angle_gamma   90.00
#
_symmetry.space_group_name_H-M   'P 1'
#
loop_
_entity.id
_entity.type
_entity.pdbx_description
1 polymer ?
#
loop_
_entity_poly.entity_id
_entity_poly.type
_entity_poly.pdbx_seq_one_letter_code
_entity_poly.pdbx_strand_id
1 'polypeptide(L)' 'MFDFEKLEVCKKAKAFNKEVYSFLRNTKSIDVVTKNQLRRASLSIVLNIAEGTGRFSKADKQISPVQTN' A
#
# COMPACT_ATOMS: atom_id res chain seq x y z
N MET A 1 18.62 -3.73 -3.71
CA MET A 1 18.02 -2.39 -3.62
C MET A 1 16.68 -2.45 -4.34
N PHE A 2 15.59 -2.44 -3.57
CA PHE A 2 14.21 -2.17 -3.99
C PHE A 2 13.59 -2.97 -5.17
N ASP A 3 13.28 -4.26 -4.95
CA ASP A 3 12.42 -5.06 -5.85
C ASP A 3 10.91 -4.82 -5.63
N PHE A 4 10.53 -3.94 -4.70
CA PHE A 4 9.12 -3.73 -4.33
C PHE A 4 8.26 -3.22 -5.49
N GLU A 5 8.83 -2.41 -6.41
CA GLU A 5 8.11 -1.93 -7.58
C GLU A 5 7.74 -3.05 -8.57
N LYS A 6 8.38 -4.22 -8.48
CA LYS A 6 8.04 -5.39 -9.28
C LYS A 6 6.84 -6.15 -8.73
N LEU A 7 6.50 -5.95 -7.46
CA LEU A 7 5.36 -6.62 -6.85
C LEU A 7 4.06 -6.10 -7.47
N GLU A 8 3.26 -7.04 -7.95
CA GLU A 8 1.97 -6.74 -8.56
C GLU A 8 1.05 -5.97 -7.59
N VAL A 9 1.14 -6.28 -6.29
CA VAL A 9 0.40 -5.57 -5.25
C VAL A 9 0.83 -4.11 -5.11
N CYS A 10 2.11 -3.77 -5.27
CA CYS A 10 2.58 -2.38 -5.26
C CYS A 10 2.02 -1.61 -6.45
N LYS A 11 2.00 -2.22 -7.64
CA LYS A 11 1.45 -1.59 -8.86
C LYS A 11 -0.04 -1.32 -8.71
N LYS A 12 -0.80 -2.31 -8.22
CA LYS A 12 -2.24 -2.17 -7.95
C LYS A 12 -2.53 -1.09 -6.90
N ALA A 13 -1.76 -1.04 -5.82
CA ALA A 13 -1.91 -0.01 -4.80
C ALA A 13 -1.64 1.41 -5.34
N LYS A 14 -0.58 1.58 -6.15
CA LYS A 14 -0.28 2.86 -6.81
C LYS A 14 -1.40 3.27 -7.78
N ALA A 15 -1.93 2.34 -8.56
CA ALA A 15 -3.06 2.59 -9.47
C ALA A 15 -4.31 3.02 -8.71
N PHE A 16 -4.68 2.29 -7.65
CA PHE A 16 -5.80 2.63 -6.78
C PHE A 16 -5.66 4.03 -6.15
N ASN A 17 -4.48 4.38 -5.64
CA ASN A 17 -4.24 5.71 -5.09
C ASN A 17 -4.43 6.82 -6.15
N LYS A 18 -4.02 6.58 -7.39
CA LYS A 18 -4.24 7.51 -8.52
C LYS A 18 -5.72 7.65 -8.86
N GLU A 19 -6.48 6.55 -8.86
CA GLU A 19 -7.93 6.55 -9.08
C GLU A 19 -8.65 7.35 -8.00
N VAL A 20 -8.32 7.12 -6.73
CA VAL A 20 -8.86 7.89 -5.60
C VAL A 20 -8.56 9.37 -5.75
N TYR A 21 -7.33 9.74 -6.13
CA TYR A 21 -6.98 11.13 -6.35
C TYR A 21 -7.80 11.78 -7.48
N SER A 22 -7.96 11.07 -8.61
CA SER A 22 -8.79 11.52 -9.73
C SER A 22 -10.25 11.69 -9.32
N PHE A 23 -10.81 10.70 -8.62
CA PHE A 23 -12.17 10.73 -8.09
C PHE A 23 -12.39 11.95 -7.16
N LEU A 24 -11.48 12.18 -6.21
CA LEU A 24 -11.57 13.30 -5.27
C LEU A 24 -11.40 14.66 -5.95
N ARG A 25 -10.63 14.75 -7.04
CA ARG A 25 -10.47 15.99 -7.83
C ARG A 25 -11.74 16.33 -8.60
N ASN A 26 -12.44 15.33 -9.12
CA ASN A 26 -13.63 15.52 -9.95
C ASN A 26 -14.93 15.57 -9.13
N THR A 27 -14.92 15.10 -7.88
CA THR A 27 -16.10 15.10 -7.00
C THR A 27 -16.12 16.32 -6.08
N LYS A 28 -17.14 17.17 -6.27
CA LYS A 28 -17.37 18.38 -5.45
C LYS A 28 -18.32 18.16 -4.27
N SER A 29 -19.09 17.08 -4.26
CA SER A 29 -20.12 16.79 -3.26
C SER A 29 -19.59 16.18 -1.95
N ILE A 30 -18.31 15.83 -1.89
CA ILE A 30 -17.69 15.23 -0.71
C ILE A 30 -17.11 16.32 0.17
N ASP A 31 -17.45 16.28 1.46
CA ASP A 31 -16.93 17.20 2.45
C ASP A 31 -15.40 17.08 2.62
N VAL A 32 -14.79 18.12 3.17
CA VAL A 32 -13.33 18.22 3.29
C VAL A 32 -12.75 17.13 4.18
N VAL A 33 -13.44 16.75 5.25
CA VAL A 33 -12.96 15.74 6.21
C VAL A 33 -12.92 14.38 5.53
N THR A 34 -14.01 13.97 4.88
CA THR A 34 -14.07 12.69 4.15
C THR A 34 -13.06 12.64 3.01
N LYS A 35 -12.91 13.74 2.25
CA LYS A 35 -11.90 13.86 1.19
C LYS A 35 -10.48 13.65 1.73
N ASN A 36 -10.15 14.27 2.86
CA ASN A 36 -8.84 14.14 3.48
C ASN A 36 -8.60 12.73 4.03
N GLN A 37 -9.60 12.12 4.67
CA GLN A 37 -9.48 10.76 5.21
C GLN A 37 -9.28 9.73 4.09
N LEU A 38 -10.08 9.80 3.02
CA LEU A 38 -9.94 8.88 1.89
C LEU A 38 -8.59 9.05 1.17
N ARG A 39 -8.14 10.29 0.98
CA ARG A 39 -6.81 10.56 0.41
C ARG A 39 -5.70 9.94 1.26
N ARG A 40 -5.73 10.16 2.58
CA ARG A 40 -4.73 9.61 3.51
C ARG A 40 -4.75 8.08 3.55
N ALA A 41 -5.94 7.48 3.63
CA ALA A 41 -6.11 6.03 3.67
C ALA A 41 -5.56 5.36 2.39
N SER A 42 -5.88 5.90 1.22
CA SER A 42 -5.37 5.35 -0.05
C SER A 42 -3.85 5.43 -0.18
N LEU A 43 -3.23 6.54 0.28
CA LEU A 43 -1.78 6.68 0.28
C LEU A 43 -1.12 5.74 1.29
N SER A 44 -1.76 5.53 2.45
CA SER A 44 -1.26 4.64 3.51
C SER A 44 -1.04 3.22 3.00
N ILE A 45 -1.89 2.71 2.11
CA ILE A 45 -1.72 1.37 1.51
C ILE A 45 -0.38 1.27 0.76
N VAL A 46 -0.07 2.25 -0.09
CA VAL A 46 1.19 2.27 -0.86
C VAL A 46 2.39 2.32 0.09
N LEU A 47 2.32 3.16 1.12
CA LEU A 47 3.40 3.34 2.09
C LEU A 47 3.64 2.09 2.93
N ASN A 48 2.59 1.43 3.43
CA ASN A 48 2.71 0.22 4.24
C ASN A 48 3.32 -0.94 3.42
N ILE A 49 2.97 -1.07 2.14
CA ILE A 49 3.59 -2.10 1.29
C ILE A 49 5.06 -1.76 1.05
N ALA A 50 5.39 -0.50 0.74
CA ALA A 50 6.78 -0.07 0.53
C ALA A 50 7.63 -0.27 1.80
N GLU A 51 7.07 0.03 2.97
CA GLU A 51 7.73 -0.18 4.26
C GLU A 51 7.95 -1.67 4.55
N GLY A 52 6.90 -2.49 4.44
CA GLY A 52 6.99 -3.94 4.66
C GLY A 52 8.01 -4.58 3.71
N THR A 53 8.00 -4.19 2.44
CA THR A 53 8.93 -4.71 1.43
C THR A 53 10.37 -4.23 1.60
N GLY A 54 10.58 -3.04 2.18
CA GLY A 54 11.89 -2.55 2.61
C GLY A 54 12.44 -3.22 3.87
N ARG A 55 11.55 -3.69 4.77
CA ARG A 55 11.90 -4.42 6.01
C ARG A 55 12.35 -5.86 5.77
N PHE A 56 11.97 -6.51 4.66
CA PHE A 56 12.44 -7.85 4.30
C PHE A 56 13.88 -7.89 3.77
N SER A 57 14.84 -7.31 4.51
CA SER A 57 16.26 -7.63 4.34
C SER A 57 16.55 -8.98 5.01
N LYS A 58 16.30 -10.08 4.28
CA LYS A 58 16.72 -11.48 4.55
C LYS A 58 16.39 -12.16 5.90
N ALA A 59 16.12 -11.44 6.99
CA ALA A 59 16.01 -12.01 8.33
C ALA A 59 14.61 -12.56 8.70
N ASP A 60 13.54 -12.02 8.11
CA ASP A 60 12.15 -12.42 8.44
C ASP A 60 11.60 -13.59 7.60
N LYS A 61 12.43 -14.21 6.74
CA LYS A 61 12.11 -15.48 6.08
C LYS A 61 12.47 -16.67 6.99
N GLN A 62 12.09 -16.64 8.26
CA GLN A 62 12.11 -17.84 9.09
C GLN A 62 10.66 -18.29 9.28
N ILE A 63 10.13 -18.97 8.26
CA ILE A 63 9.06 -19.94 8.49
C ILE A 63 9.70 -21.01 9.36
N SER A 64 9.42 -20.97 10.66
CA SER A 64 9.78 -22.03 11.59
C SER A 64 9.30 -23.36 10.99
N PRO A 65 10.17 -24.37 10.80
CA PRO A 65 9.71 -25.66 10.32
C PRO A 65 8.73 -26.19 11.36
N VAL A 66 7.50 -26.44 10.94
CA VAL A 66 6.50 -27.14 11.73
C VAL A 66 7.16 -28.44 12.22
N GLN A 67 7.37 -28.54 13.53
CA GLN A 67 7.72 -29.81 14.15
C GLN A 67 6.50 -30.71 14.03
N THR A 68 6.48 -31.57 13.01
CA THR A 68 5.62 -32.74 12.97
C THR A 68 6.22 -33.78 13.92
N ASN A 69 5.51 -34.04 15.02
CA ASN A 69 5.67 -35.25 15.83
C ASN A 69 5.36 -36.50 15.02
#